data_AF-A0A674NPF5-F1
#
_entry.id   AF-A0A674NPF5-F1
#
_cell.length_a   1.000
_cell.length_b   1.000
_cell.length_c   1.000
_cell.angle_alpha   90.00
_cell.angle_beta   90.00
_cell.angle_gamma   90.00
#
_symmetry.space_group_name_H-M   'P 1'
#
loop_
_entity.id
_entity.type
_entity.pdbx_description
1 polymer ?
#
loop_
_entity_poly.entity_id
_entity_poly.type
_entity_poly.pdbx_seq_one_letter_code
_entity_poly.pdbx_strand_id
1 'polypeptide(L)'
;PADAVELNSCMPRIIKACGRYRSVTIEISEDSVNQGTEGIRPECFELLRVLGKGGYGKVFQVRKVVGAGAGKIFAMKVLKKAMIVRNAKDTAHTKAERNILEEVKHPFIVDLIYAFQTGGKLYLILEYLSGGELFMQLEREGIFMEDTACFYLAEISMALGHLHQKGIIYRDLKPENIMLNSQGHVKLTDFGLCKESIHDGTVTHTFCGTIEYMAPEILMRSGHNRAVDWWSLGALMYDMLTGAPPFTGENRKKTIDKILKCKLNLPPYLTQEARDLLKRLLKRNASSRLGAGAGDATEVQAHPFFRHINWEDLLARKVEPPFKPFLQSAEDVSQFDSKFTSQTPVDSPDDSTLSESANQAFLGFTYVAPSVLENIKEKFSFEPKIRSPRRIMGSPRTPLSPVKFSAGDSWARSPLVPGGGPSILQSPQEQAMELSTPEQMDITSSSEASAPLPIRQPAGVSLAQIKQPAYPVAPKRPDHLRMNL
;
A
#
# COMPACT_ATOMS: atom_id res chain seq x y z
N PRO A 1 19.75 -58.19 -14.54
CA PRO A 1 18.35 -58.28 -15.04
C PRO A 1 17.38 -58.11 -13.86
N ALA A 2 17.04 -56.89 -13.41
CA ALA A 2 16.69 -55.67 -14.15
C ALA A 2 15.29 -55.76 -14.76
N ASP A 3 14.30 -55.32 -13.97
CA ASP A 3 13.05 -54.72 -14.43
C ASP A 3 13.04 -53.28 -13.91
N ALA A 4 13.29 -52.33 -14.81
CA ALA A 4 13.26 -50.90 -14.51
C ALA A 4 12.10 -50.28 -15.27
N VAL A 5 11.11 -49.74 -14.55
CA VAL A 5 10.02 -48.96 -15.16
C VAL A 5 10.50 -47.53 -15.35
N GLU A 6 10.46 -47.04 -16.58
CA GLU A 6 11.05 -45.75 -16.95
C GLU A 6 10.33 -44.56 -16.29
N LEU A 7 11.07 -43.79 -15.48
CA LEU A 7 10.69 -42.41 -15.13
C LEU A 7 10.97 -41.48 -16.32
N ASN A 8 10.12 -41.59 -17.34
CA ASN A 8 10.29 -40.86 -18.59
C ASN A 8 10.12 -39.33 -18.39
N SER A 9 11.01 -38.53 -18.98
CA SER A 9 11.25 -37.15 -18.54
C SER A 9 10.15 -36.16 -18.96
N CYS A 10 9.52 -35.48 -18.00
CA CYS A 10 8.56 -34.40 -18.27
C CYS A 10 9.17 -33.01 -18.02
N MET A 11 10.09 -32.60 -18.90
CA MET A 11 10.61 -31.22 -18.96
C MET A 11 9.54 -30.29 -19.57
N PRO A 12 9.29 -29.09 -19.01
CA PRO A 12 8.35 -28.13 -19.58
C PRO A 12 8.90 -27.55 -20.90
N ARG A 13 8.30 -27.93 -22.03
CA ARG A 13 8.69 -27.49 -23.38
C ARG A 13 7.76 -26.39 -23.90
N ILE A 14 8.30 -25.20 -24.19
CA ILE A 14 7.59 -24.18 -24.98
C ILE A 14 7.90 -24.42 -26.46
N ILE A 15 6.91 -24.95 -27.20
CA ILE A 15 6.99 -25.08 -28.66
C ILE A 15 6.57 -23.76 -29.31
N LYS A 16 7.53 -22.89 -29.64
CA LYS A 16 7.26 -21.79 -30.58
C LYS A 16 7.19 -22.34 -32.00
N ALA A 17 5.98 -22.41 -32.55
CA ALA A 17 5.77 -22.71 -33.96
C ALA A 17 6.25 -21.53 -34.82
N CYS A 18 7.38 -21.69 -35.49
CA CYS A 18 7.84 -20.81 -36.55
C CYS A 18 8.22 -21.65 -37.78
N GLY A 19 8.12 -21.08 -38.98
CA GLY A 19 8.11 -21.84 -40.23
C GLY A 19 9.46 -22.45 -40.62
N ARG A 20 9.49 -23.78 -40.79
CA ARG A 20 10.50 -24.60 -41.52
C ARG A 20 11.95 -24.58 -40.98
N TYR A 21 12.32 -25.74 -40.43
CA TYR A 21 13.67 -26.27 -40.16
C TYR A 21 14.47 -25.73 -38.97
N ARG A 22 15.17 -26.67 -38.32
CA ARG A 22 16.03 -26.56 -37.13
C ARG A 22 15.36 -26.02 -35.86
N SER A 23 14.90 -26.95 -35.02
CA SER A 23 14.75 -26.71 -33.59
C SER A 23 16.12 -26.44 -32.96
N VAL A 24 16.38 -25.19 -32.56
CA VAL A 24 17.57 -24.85 -31.77
C VAL A 24 17.24 -25.13 -30.29
N THR A 25 17.88 -26.14 -29.71
CA THR A 25 17.89 -26.34 -28.26
C THR A 25 18.80 -25.27 -27.66
N ILE A 26 18.21 -24.26 -27.02
CA ILE A 26 18.94 -23.24 -26.26
C ILE A 26 19.06 -23.74 -24.81
N GLU A 27 20.29 -23.92 -24.33
CA GLU A 27 20.53 -24.19 -22.91
C GLU A 27 20.22 -22.96 -22.07
N ILE A 28 19.49 -23.15 -20.97
CA ILE A 28 18.97 -22.05 -20.14
C ILE A 28 19.99 -21.71 -19.05
N SER A 29 21.02 -20.94 -19.43
CA SER A 29 22.03 -20.35 -18.54
C SER A 29 21.63 -18.96 -18.02
N GLU A 30 22.35 -18.43 -17.03
CA GLU A 30 22.16 -17.05 -16.51
C GLU A 30 22.22 -16.00 -17.64
N ASP A 31 23.08 -16.19 -18.64
CA ASP A 31 23.21 -15.27 -19.79
C ASP A 31 22.03 -15.35 -20.76
N SER A 32 21.43 -16.54 -20.94
CA SER A 32 20.32 -16.74 -21.90
C SER A 32 18.94 -16.30 -21.36
N VAL A 33 18.79 -16.19 -20.04
CA VAL A 33 17.57 -15.66 -19.38
C VAL A 33 17.54 -14.13 -19.38
N ASN A 34 18.70 -13.47 -19.49
CA ASN A 34 18.85 -12.01 -19.49
C ASN A 34 18.47 -11.34 -20.83
N GLN A 35 17.34 -11.73 -21.45
CA GLN A 35 16.81 -11.09 -22.67
C GLN A 35 16.03 -9.78 -22.38
N GLY A 36 16.48 -9.02 -21.39
CA GLY A 36 16.05 -7.64 -21.13
C GLY A 36 17.06 -6.64 -21.72
N THR A 37 16.62 -5.40 -22.00
CA THR A 37 17.48 -4.37 -22.62
C THR A 37 18.51 -3.74 -21.68
N GLU A 38 18.43 -3.99 -20.37
CA GLU A 38 19.52 -3.75 -19.41
C GLU A 38 19.88 -5.07 -18.72
N GLY A 39 21.17 -5.45 -18.77
CA GLY A 39 21.70 -6.60 -18.03
C GLY A 39 21.90 -6.27 -16.55
N ILE A 40 20.82 -6.24 -15.78
CA ILE A 40 20.83 -5.88 -14.36
C ILE A 40 21.60 -6.93 -13.54
N ARG A 41 22.56 -6.47 -12.73
CA ARG A 41 23.45 -7.26 -11.88
C ARG A 41 23.65 -6.60 -10.51
N PRO A 42 24.21 -7.28 -9.50
CA PRO A 42 24.55 -6.65 -8.21
C PRO A 42 25.43 -5.40 -8.38
N GLU A 43 26.42 -5.46 -9.27
CA GLU A 43 27.34 -4.35 -9.60
C GLU A 43 26.64 -3.08 -10.15
N CYS A 44 25.37 -3.17 -10.56
CA CYS A 44 24.58 -2.01 -10.94
C CYS A 44 24.14 -1.15 -9.74
N PHE A 45 24.40 -1.60 -8.51
CA PHE A 45 23.92 -0.99 -7.27
C PHE A 45 25.03 -0.82 -6.23
N GLU A 46 25.18 0.40 -5.71
CA GLU A 46 26.02 0.73 -4.57
C GLU A 46 25.28 0.42 -3.26
N LEU A 47 25.91 -0.32 -2.34
CA LEU A 47 25.36 -0.68 -1.02
C LEU A 47 25.62 0.44 0.00
N LEU A 48 24.57 1.13 0.46
CA LEU A 48 24.69 2.30 1.33
C LEU A 48 24.53 1.97 2.82
N ARG A 49 23.47 1.22 3.18
CA ARG A 49 23.12 0.86 4.57
C ARG A 49 22.47 -0.51 4.64
N VAL A 50 22.60 -1.20 5.78
CA VAL A 50 21.71 -2.33 6.11
C VAL A 50 20.45 -1.75 6.74
N LEU A 51 19.28 -2.07 6.18
CA LEU A 51 17.97 -1.64 6.69
C LEU A 51 17.34 -2.70 7.60
N GLY A 52 17.62 -3.98 7.35
CA GLY A 52 17.07 -5.09 8.12
C GLY A 52 17.74 -6.43 7.84
N LYS A 53 17.47 -7.42 8.70
CA LYS A 53 17.97 -8.79 8.57
C LYS A 53 16.89 -9.79 9.00
N GLY A 54 16.52 -10.69 8.08
CA GLY A 54 15.55 -11.76 8.32
C GLY A 54 16.20 -13.14 8.38
N GLY A 55 15.38 -14.19 8.52
CA GLY A 55 15.86 -15.57 8.60
C GLY A 55 16.55 -16.09 7.33
N TYR A 56 16.20 -15.56 6.16
CA TYR A 56 16.69 -16.03 4.84
C TYR A 56 17.62 -15.04 4.12
N GLY A 57 17.88 -13.86 4.69
CA GLY A 57 18.50 -12.76 3.95
C GLY A 57 18.68 -11.44 4.70
N LYS A 58 19.15 -10.42 3.96
CA LYS A 58 19.30 -9.02 4.41
C LYS A 58 18.47 -8.09 3.52
N VAL A 59 18.10 -6.92 4.05
CA VAL A 59 17.60 -5.80 3.26
C VAL A 59 18.60 -4.66 3.35
N PHE A 60 19.00 -4.12 2.20
CA PHE A 60 19.93 -2.98 2.08
C PHE A 60 19.25 -1.77 1.45
N GLN A 61 19.67 -0.58 1.86
CA GLN A 61 19.49 0.66 1.09
C GLN A 61 20.55 0.66 -0.01
N VAL A 62 20.14 0.87 -1.26
CA VAL A 62 21.06 0.87 -2.41
C VAL A 62 20.82 2.05 -3.35
N ARG A 63 21.89 2.57 -3.95
CA ARG A 63 21.83 3.53 -5.06
C ARG A 63 22.09 2.79 -6.37
N LYS A 64 21.19 2.89 -7.37
CA LYS A 64 21.53 2.39 -8.72
C LYS A 64 22.59 3.32 -9.32
N VAL A 65 23.71 2.79 -9.82
CA VAL A 65 24.84 3.60 -10.33
C VAL A 65 24.91 3.70 -11.86
N VAL A 66 24.16 2.85 -12.58
CA VAL A 66 24.17 2.79 -14.05
C VAL A 66 22.75 2.72 -14.64
N GLY A 67 22.62 3.03 -15.93
CA GLY A 67 21.37 2.84 -16.69
C GLY A 67 20.21 3.74 -16.28
N ALA A 68 18.99 3.32 -16.62
CA ALA A 68 17.77 4.03 -16.29
C ALA A 68 17.56 4.08 -14.76
N GLY A 69 17.39 5.29 -14.22
CA GLY A 69 17.25 5.51 -12.78
C GLY A 69 18.57 5.55 -12.01
N ALA A 70 19.73 5.70 -12.67
CA ALA A 70 20.98 6.00 -11.99
C ALA A 70 20.84 7.20 -11.02
N GLY A 71 21.49 7.10 -9.85
CA GLY A 71 21.37 8.04 -8.73
C GLY A 71 20.19 7.77 -7.78
N LYS A 72 19.14 7.05 -8.21
CA LYS A 72 17.94 6.77 -7.38
C LYS A 72 18.22 5.71 -6.32
N ILE A 73 17.60 5.91 -5.15
CA ILE A 73 17.64 5.00 -4.00
C ILE A 73 16.52 3.95 -4.08
N PHE A 74 16.85 2.70 -3.72
CA PHE A 74 15.99 1.53 -3.70
C PHE A 74 16.23 0.69 -2.43
N ALA A 75 15.32 -0.23 -2.12
CA ALA A 75 15.53 -1.27 -1.11
C ALA A 75 15.85 -2.61 -1.80
N MET A 76 17.02 -3.20 -1.52
CA MET A 76 17.45 -4.49 -2.06
C MET A 76 17.28 -5.59 -1.01
N LYS A 77 16.28 -6.48 -1.20
CA LYS A 77 16.09 -7.72 -0.41
C LYS A 77 16.96 -8.82 -1.05
N VAL A 78 18.05 -9.21 -0.38
CA VAL A 78 19.01 -10.24 -0.82
C VAL A 78 18.74 -11.53 -0.06
N LEU A 79 18.39 -12.60 -0.78
CA LEU A 79 18.02 -13.90 -0.22
C LEU A 79 19.00 -14.99 -0.65
N LYS A 80 19.39 -15.89 0.28
CA LYS A 80 20.31 -17.00 -0.04
C LYS A 80 19.53 -18.22 -0.56
N LYS A 81 19.72 -18.59 -1.83
CA LYS A 81 19.14 -19.82 -2.43
C LYS A 81 19.45 -21.04 -1.57
N ALA A 82 20.70 -21.17 -1.10
CA ALA A 82 21.18 -22.27 -0.25
C ALA A 82 20.51 -22.37 1.14
N MET A 83 19.73 -21.37 1.57
CA MET A 83 18.87 -21.44 2.75
C MET A 83 17.43 -21.79 2.36
N ILE A 84 16.92 -21.21 1.28
CA ILE A 84 15.55 -21.42 0.77
C ILE A 84 15.33 -22.85 0.27
N VAL A 85 16.25 -23.42 -0.53
CA VAL A 85 16.06 -24.75 -1.15
C VAL A 85 16.05 -25.92 -0.15
N ARG A 86 16.41 -25.66 1.12
CA ARG A 86 16.29 -26.64 2.21
C ARG A 86 14.83 -27.00 2.52
N ASN A 87 13.89 -26.16 2.10
CA ASN A 87 12.47 -26.35 2.33
C ASN A 87 11.68 -26.01 1.05
N ALA A 88 10.99 -27.01 0.51
CA ALA A 88 10.16 -26.85 -0.69
C ALA A 88 9.04 -25.79 -0.50
N LYS A 89 8.57 -25.57 0.74
CA LYS A 89 7.60 -24.50 1.05
C LYS A 89 8.24 -23.13 0.89
N ASP A 90 9.40 -22.89 1.50
CA ASP A 90 10.07 -21.59 1.43
C ASP A 90 10.50 -21.26 0.00
N THR A 91 10.85 -22.29 -0.78
CA THR A 91 11.07 -22.20 -2.23
C THR A 91 9.81 -21.77 -2.98
N ALA A 92 8.64 -22.35 -2.67
CA ALA A 92 7.36 -21.94 -3.26
C ALA A 92 6.93 -20.53 -2.82
N HIS A 93 7.12 -20.18 -1.54
CA HIS A 93 6.84 -18.86 -0.98
C HIS A 93 7.69 -17.77 -1.64
N THR A 94 9.00 -18.01 -1.84
CA THR A 94 9.90 -17.05 -2.51
C THR A 94 9.50 -16.79 -3.97
N LYS A 95 8.99 -17.82 -4.68
CA LYS A 95 8.42 -17.65 -6.02
C LYS A 95 7.13 -16.84 -6.00
N ALA A 96 6.21 -17.21 -5.11
CA ALA A 96 4.92 -16.54 -4.97
C ALA A 96 5.09 -15.06 -4.62
N GLU A 97 6.00 -14.72 -3.71
CA GLU A 97 6.35 -13.32 -3.38
C GLU A 97 6.74 -12.53 -4.63
N ARG A 98 7.67 -13.04 -5.45
CA ARG A 98 8.11 -12.38 -6.68
C ARG A 98 6.96 -12.25 -7.69
N ASN A 99 6.21 -13.33 -7.93
CA ASN A 99 5.06 -13.33 -8.86
C ASN A 99 4.01 -12.27 -8.45
N ILE A 100 3.66 -12.24 -7.16
CA ILE A 100 2.65 -11.32 -6.60
C ILE A 100 3.12 -9.87 -6.72
N LEU A 101 4.37 -9.57 -6.38
CA LEU A 101 4.94 -8.22 -6.49
C LEU A 101 5.12 -7.72 -7.93
N GLU A 102 5.22 -8.64 -8.89
CA GLU A 102 5.21 -8.37 -10.34
C GLU A 102 3.79 -8.02 -10.84
N GLU A 103 2.77 -8.75 -10.40
CA GLU A 103 1.37 -8.58 -10.86
C GLU A 103 0.61 -7.46 -10.12
N VAL A 104 0.95 -7.17 -8.87
CA VAL A 104 0.26 -6.19 -8.02
C VAL A 104 0.82 -4.78 -8.23
N LYS A 105 -0.07 -3.81 -8.46
CA LYS A 105 0.25 -2.38 -8.63
C LYS A 105 -0.83 -1.52 -7.98
N HIS A 106 -0.51 -0.91 -6.84
CA HIS A 106 -1.45 -0.11 -6.05
C HIS A 106 -0.70 0.99 -5.27
N PRO A 107 -1.25 2.22 -5.09
CA PRO A 107 -0.57 3.31 -4.40
C PRO A 107 -0.11 2.99 -2.98
N PHE A 108 -0.78 2.04 -2.30
CA PHE A 108 -0.50 1.62 -0.92
C PHE A 108 0.13 0.22 -0.79
N ILE A 109 0.72 -0.30 -1.86
CA ILE A 109 1.52 -1.55 -1.86
C ILE A 109 2.92 -1.26 -2.42
N VAL A 110 3.96 -1.91 -1.87
CA VAL A 110 5.35 -1.72 -2.29
C VAL A 110 5.60 -2.17 -3.74
N ASP A 111 6.24 -1.32 -4.54
CA ASP A 111 6.58 -1.61 -5.93
C ASP A 111 7.88 -2.41 -6.06
N LEU A 112 7.81 -3.57 -6.71
CA LEU A 112 8.97 -4.27 -7.28
C LEU A 112 9.38 -3.62 -8.59
N ILE A 113 10.67 -3.25 -8.68
CA ILE A 113 11.27 -2.52 -9.80
C ILE A 113 12.13 -3.46 -10.66
N TYR A 114 12.90 -4.35 -10.00
CA TYR A 114 13.70 -5.39 -10.65
C TYR A 114 13.73 -6.65 -9.79
N ALA A 115 13.78 -7.83 -10.41
CA ALA A 115 14.23 -9.06 -9.76
C ALA A 115 15.34 -9.70 -10.60
N PHE A 116 16.35 -10.29 -9.96
CA PHE A 116 17.43 -11.02 -10.63
C PHE A 116 18.09 -12.02 -9.68
N GLN A 117 19.05 -12.78 -10.17
CA GLN A 117 19.76 -13.81 -9.40
C GLN A 117 21.25 -13.90 -9.78
N THR A 118 22.02 -14.54 -8.90
CA THR A 118 23.37 -15.06 -9.17
C THR A 118 23.42 -16.52 -8.72
N GLY A 119 24.56 -17.19 -8.91
CA GLY A 119 24.81 -18.59 -8.53
C GLY A 119 24.09 -19.07 -7.25
N GLY A 120 24.31 -18.43 -6.09
CA GLY A 120 23.71 -18.81 -4.81
C GLY A 120 22.70 -17.82 -4.20
N LYS A 121 22.31 -16.75 -4.91
CA LYS A 121 21.45 -15.67 -4.37
C LYS A 121 20.31 -15.24 -5.29
N LEU A 122 19.28 -14.66 -4.67
CA LEU A 122 18.16 -13.99 -5.32
C LEU A 122 18.09 -12.53 -4.82
N TYR A 123 17.72 -11.62 -5.70
CA TYR A 123 17.67 -10.18 -5.44
C TYR A 123 16.30 -9.63 -5.85
N LEU A 124 15.60 -8.97 -4.92
CA LEU A 124 14.42 -8.16 -5.21
C LEU A 124 14.75 -6.69 -4.95
N ILE A 125 14.60 -5.84 -5.95
CA ILE A 125 14.81 -4.39 -5.87
C ILE A 125 13.44 -3.72 -5.79
N LEU A 126 13.10 -3.25 -4.60
CA LEU A 126 11.85 -2.58 -4.26
C LEU A 126 12.06 -1.05 -4.25
N GLU A 127 10.97 -0.29 -4.32
CA GLU A 127 11.03 1.14 -3.96
C GLU A 127 11.53 1.34 -2.52
N TYR A 128 12.22 2.47 -2.26
CA TYR A 128 12.72 2.78 -0.93
C TYR A 128 11.67 3.56 -0.11
N LEU A 129 11.31 3.02 1.05
CA LEU A 129 10.28 3.55 1.95
C LEU A 129 10.93 4.26 3.14
N SER A 130 11.40 5.48 2.90
CA SER A 130 12.21 6.25 3.85
C SER A 130 11.47 6.70 5.12
N GLY A 131 10.15 6.53 5.21
CA GLY A 131 9.37 6.87 6.41
C GLY A 131 9.47 5.84 7.54
N GLY A 132 10.13 4.70 7.31
CA GLY A 132 10.28 3.63 8.29
C GLY A 132 9.02 2.78 8.47
N GLU A 133 8.97 2.00 9.54
CA GLU A 133 7.79 1.21 9.94
C GLU A 133 6.76 2.09 10.66
N LEU A 134 5.48 1.98 10.32
CA LEU A 134 4.39 2.69 11.01
C LEU A 134 4.36 2.36 12.51
N PHE A 135 4.84 1.17 12.88
CA PHE A 135 5.01 0.73 14.26
C PHE A 135 5.93 1.63 15.09
N MET A 136 7.00 2.16 14.50
CA MET A 136 7.95 3.04 15.21
C MET A 136 7.27 4.34 15.64
N GLN A 137 6.33 4.85 14.83
CA GLN A 137 5.51 6.00 15.18
C GLN A 137 4.43 5.62 16.21
N LEU A 138 3.85 4.43 16.16
CA LEU A 138 2.90 3.95 17.17
C LEU A 138 3.56 3.69 18.54
N GLU A 139 4.80 3.19 18.58
CA GLU A 139 5.58 3.01 19.82
C GLU A 139 6.04 4.36 20.41
N ARG A 140 6.24 5.39 19.56
CA ARG A 140 6.56 6.77 19.96
C ARG A 140 5.37 7.50 20.58
N GLU A 141 4.20 7.44 19.95
CA GLU A 141 2.96 8.10 20.46
C GLU A 141 2.25 7.26 21.54
N GLY A 142 2.52 5.96 21.62
CA GLY A 142 1.89 5.00 22.53
C GLY A 142 0.49 4.56 22.09
N ILE A 143 -0.35 5.50 21.64
CA ILE A 143 -1.63 5.28 20.96
C ILE A 143 -1.81 6.29 19.83
N PHE A 144 -2.61 5.95 18.82
CA PHE A 144 -3.10 6.88 17.81
C PHE A 144 -4.52 7.37 18.16
N MET A 145 -4.78 8.65 17.86
CA MET A 145 -6.14 9.21 17.87
C MET A 145 -6.99 8.55 16.77
N GLU A 146 -8.31 8.53 16.94
CA GLU A 146 -9.21 7.83 16.02
C GLU A 146 -9.14 8.34 14.58
N ASP A 147 -8.95 9.64 14.35
CA ASP A 147 -8.77 10.20 12.99
C ASP A 147 -7.48 9.72 12.32
N THR A 148 -6.36 9.70 13.08
CA THR A 148 -5.07 9.17 12.62
C THR A 148 -5.15 7.68 12.28
N ALA A 149 -5.82 6.91 13.13
CA ALA A 149 -6.08 5.49 12.85
C ALA A 149 -7.01 5.31 11.65
N CYS A 150 -8.06 6.13 11.51
CA CYS A 150 -9.02 6.07 10.41
C CYS A 150 -8.34 6.31 9.05
N PHE A 151 -7.45 7.30 8.95
CA PHE A 151 -6.64 7.55 7.76
C PHE A 151 -5.83 6.31 7.35
N TYR A 152 -5.01 5.75 8.26
CA TYR A 152 -4.16 4.60 7.91
C TYR A 152 -4.97 3.33 7.64
N LEU A 153 -6.03 3.07 8.42
CA LEU A 153 -6.90 1.90 8.21
C LEU A 153 -7.67 2.00 6.88
N ALA A 154 -8.00 3.21 6.42
CA ALA A 154 -8.59 3.44 5.11
C ALA A 154 -7.60 3.04 3.99
N GLU A 155 -6.37 3.58 4.00
CA GLU A 155 -5.34 3.22 3.00
C GLU A 155 -5.04 1.71 2.97
N ILE A 156 -4.93 1.08 4.16
CA ILE A 156 -4.73 -0.37 4.30
C ILE A 156 -5.92 -1.16 3.75
N SER A 157 -7.17 -0.74 4.02
CA SER A 157 -8.36 -1.43 3.50
C SER A 157 -8.41 -1.47 1.98
N MET A 158 -7.90 -0.42 1.31
CA MET A 158 -7.82 -0.33 -0.14
C MET A 158 -6.72 -1.26 -0.69
N ALA A 159 -5.57 -1.34 -0.01
CA ALA A 159 -4.52 -2.29 -0.35
C ALA A 159 -5.00 -3.75 -0.24
N LEU A 160 -5.69 -4.10 0.85
CA LEU A 160 -6.28 -5.44 1.04
C LEU A 160 -7.34 -5.73 -0.03
N GLY A 161 -8.26 -4.80 -0.29
CA GLY A 161 -9.28 -4.97 -1.33
C GLY A 161 -8.70 -5.20 -2.73
N HIS A 162 -7.62 -4.50 -3.10
CA HIS A 162 -6.91 -4.72 -4.36
C HIS A 162 -6.27 -6.11 -4.44
N LEU A 163 -5.68 -6.60 -3.34
CA LEU A 163 -5.16 -7.98 -3.28
C LEU A 163 -6.28 -9.01 -3.39
N HIS A 164 -7.37 -8.83 -2.63
CA HIS A 164 -8.53 -9.73 -2.67
C HIS A 164 -9.20 -9.76 -4.05
N GLN A 165 -9.24 -8.64 -4.78
CA GLN A 165 -9.74 -8.55 -6.15
C GLN A 165 -8.88 -9.34 -7.15
N LYS A 166 -7.57 -9.45 -6.89
CA LYS A 166 -6.63 -10.34 -7.61
C LYS A 166 -6.62 -11.78 -7.07
N GLY A 167 -7.52 -12.12 -6.13
CA GLY A 167 -7.56 -13.42 -5.49
C GLY A 167 -6.39 -13.69 -4.53
N ILE A 168 -5.65 -12.67 -4.09
CA ILE A 168 -4.49 -12.81 -3.21
C ILE A 168 -4.90 -12.53 -1.76
N ILE A 169 -4.62 -13.47 -0.86
CA ILE A 169 -4.78 -13.32 0.60
C ILE A 169 -3.41 -12.95 1.19
N TYR A 170 -3.35 -11.94 2.07
CA TYR A 170 -2.10 -11.35 2.57
C TYR A 170 -1.52 -12.10 3.79
N ARG A 171 -2.35 -12.38 4.81
CA ARG A 171 -2.14 -13.28 5.97
C ARG A 171 -1.10 -12.90 7.02
N ASP A 172 -0.34 -11.82 6.87
CA ASP A 172 0.54 -11.30 7.92
C ASP A 172 0.41 -9.77 8.07
N LEU A 173 -0.84 -9.28 8.12
CA LEU A 173 -1.10 -7.87 8.43
C LEU A 173 -0.83 -7.60 9.92
N LYS A 174 0.20 -6.80 10.15
CA LYS A 174 0.71 -6.34 11.44
C LYS A 174 1.48 -5.02 11.23
N PRO A 175 1.68 -4.20 12.26
CA PRO A 175 2.38 -2.93 12.14
C PRO A 175 3.77 -2.99 11.49
N GLU A 176 4.55 -4.05 11.75
CA GLU A 176 5.93 -4.19 11.25
C GLU A 176 6.01 -4.37 9.73
N ASN A 177 4.95 -4.91 9.10
CA ASN A 177 4.88 -5.06 7.64
C ASN A 177 4.28 -3.83 6.93
N ILE A 178 3.88 -2.79 7.69
CA ILE A 178 3.28 -1.56 7.19
C ILE A 178 4.32 -0.45 7.29
N MET A 179 4.89 -0.05 6.16
CA MET A 179 5.89 1.01 6.09
C MET A 179 5.30 2.34 5.59
N LEU A 180 5.98 3.44 5.88
CA LEU A 180 5.62 4.78 5.40
C LEU A 180 6.55 5.24 4.26
N ASN A 181 5.96 5.89 3.25
CA ASN A 181 6.75 6.62 2.25
C ASN A 181 7.16 8.02 2.74
N SER A 182 7.96 8.74 1.95
CA SER A 182 8.51 10.06 2.33
C SER A 182 7.46 11.16 2.55
N GLN A 183 6.19 10.95 2.22
CA GLN A 183 5.10 11.89 2.49
C GLN A 183 4.22 11.49 3.67
N GLY A 184 4.30 10.23 4.14
CA GLY A 184 3.50 9.72 5.26
C GLY A 184 2.36 8.77 4.89
N HIS A 185 2.15 8.43 3.62
CA HIS A 185 1.17 7.38 3.25
C HIS A 185 1.76 5.98 3.49
N VAL A 186 0.90 5.01 3.80
CA VAL A 186 1.30 3.62 4.03
C VAL A 186 1.62 2.88 2.74
N LYS A 187 2.45 1.84 2.89
CA LYS A 187 2.83 0.86 1.89
C LYS A 187 2.89 -0.51 2.59
N LEU A 188 2.05 -1.46 2.16
CA LEU A 188 2.18 -2.86 2.59
C LEU A 188 3.45 -3.47 1.99
N THR A 189 4.17 -4.25 2.79
CA THR A 189 5.44 -4.91 2.43
C THR A 189 5.42 -6.43 2.71
N ASP A 190 6.58 -7.09 2.66
CA ASP A 190 6.84 -8.54 2.87
C ASP A 190 5.73 -9.52 2.43
N PHE A 191 5.70 -9.83 1.13
CA PHE A 191 4.66 -10.69 0.53
C PHE A 191 4.96 -12.20 0.64
N GLY A 192 5.99 -12.59 1.41
CA GLY A 192 6.42 -13.98 1.57
C GLY A 192 5.37 -14.94 2.16
N LEU A 193 4.41 -14.43 2.94
CA LEU A 193 3.32 -15.23 3.53
C LEU A 193 1.99 -15.14 2.78
N CYS A 194 1.92 -14.39 1.68
CA CYS A 194 0.72 -14.29 0.86
C CYS A 194 0.34 -15.62 0.20
N LYS A 195 -0.91 -15.72 -0.29
CA LYS A 195 -1.37 -16.88 -1.06
C LYS A 195 -2.43 -16.51 -2.10
N GLU A 196 -2.22 -16.96 -3.33
CA GLU A 196 -3.28 -16.98 -4.35
C GLU A 196 -4.38 -17.97 -3.93
N SER A 197 -5.59 -17.45 -3.68
CA SER A 197 -6.85 -18.16 -3.58
C SER A 197 -7.37 -18.40 -5.00
N ILE A 198 -7.23 -19.63 -5.48
CA ILE A 198 -7.32 -19.92 -6.93
C ILE A 198 -8.76 -19.75 -7.47
N HIS A 199 -9.79 -19.96 -6.65
CA HIS A 199 -11.19 -19.62 -6.94
C HIS A 199 -11.98 -19.32 -5.66
N ASP A 200 -13.13 -18.65 -5.76
CA ASP A 200 -14.08 -18.50 -4.66
C ASP A 200 -14.43 -19.86 -4.02
N GLY A 201 -14.43 -19.90 -2.69
CA GLY A 201 -14.60 -21.13 -1.90
C GLY A 201 -13.31 -21.97 -1.70
N THR A 202 -12.20 -21.65 -2.36
CA THR A 202 -10.91 -22.33 -2.12
C THR A 202 -10.33 -21.93 -0.77
N VAL A 203 -10.36 -22.84 0.21
CA VAL A 203 -9.73 -22.63 1.52
C VAL A 203 -8.28 -23.14 1.56
N THR A 204 -7.45 -22.48 2.37
CA THR A 204 -6.09 -22.97 2.69
C THR A 204 -5.96 -23.28 4.18
N HIS A 205 -5.08 -24.22 4.53
CA HIS A 205 -4.90 -24.73 5.91
C HIS A 205 -3.51 -24.40 6.50
N THR A 206 -2.72 -23.56 5.83
CA THR A 206 -1.37 -23.18 6.28
C THR A 206 -1.42 -22.32 7.55
N PHE A 207 -0.95 -22.86 8.67
CA PHE A 207 -0.69 -22.06 9.87
C PHE A 207 0.50 -21.12 9.60
N CYS A 208 0.26 -19.82 9.47
CA CYS A 208 1.25 -18.78 9.16
C CYS A 208 0.74 -17.39 9.61
N GLY A 209 1.66 -16.42 9.66
CA GLY A 209 1.41 -15.06 10.18
C GLY A 209 1.91 -14.85 11.61
N THR A 210 1.53 -13.73 12.22
CA THR A 210 1.93 -13.31 13.58
C THR A 210 0.75 -13.46 14.56
N ILE A 211 0.96 -14.16 15.68
CA ILE A 211 -0.12 -14.86 16.42
C ILE A 211 -1.17 -13.91 16.99
N GLU A 212 -0.73 -12.79 17.56
CA GLU A 212 -1.56 -11.73 18.13
C GLU A 212 -2.55 -11.10 17.12
N TYR A 213 -2.23 -11.21 15.82
CA TYR A 213 -3.06 -10.72 14.71
C TYR A 213 -3.78 -11.87 13.97
N MET A 214 -3.46 -13.15 14.21
CA MET A 214 -4.08 -14.29 13.52
C MET A 214 -5.58 -14.43 13.83
N ALA A 215 -6.35 -14.71 12.78
CA ALA A 215 -7.76 -15.07 12.90
C ALA A 215 -7.95 -16.46 13.57
N PRO A 216 -9.03 -16.66 14.36
CA PRO A 216 -9.34 -17.93 15.04
C PRO A 216 -9.28 -19.18 14.14
N GLU A 217 -9.75 -19.07 12.89
CA GLU A 217 -9.75 -20.16 11.91
C GLU A 217 -8.34 -20.61 11.46
N ILE A 218 -7.35 -19.71 11.46
CA ILE A 218 -5.93 -20.05 11.24
C ILE A 218 -5.43 -20.87 12.43
N LEU A 219 -5.74 -20.41 13.65
CA LEU A 219 -5.33 -21.06 14.90
C LEU A 219 -5.96 -22.45 15.07
N MET A 220 -7.21 -22.60 14.67
CA MET A 220 -7.96 -23.87 14.65
C MET A 220 -7.63 -24.76 13.43
N ARG A 221 -6.92 -24.22 12.42
CA ARG A 221 -6.59 -24.87 11.14
C ARG A 221 -7.81 -25.36 10.34
N SER A 222 -8.99 -24.78 10.59
CA SER A 222 -10.28 -25.19 10.00
C SER A 222 -10.42 -24.95 8.49
N GLY A 223 -9.40 -24.33 7.88
CA GLY A 223 -9.49 -23.75 6.54
C GLY A 223 -9.80 -22.26 6.65
N HIS A 224 -9.16 -21.45 5.81
CA HIS A 224 -9.35 -20.00 5.77
C HIS A 224 -9.24 -19.42 4.36
N ASN A 225 -9.81 -18.22 4.19
CA ASN A 225 -9.85 -17.42 2.97
C ASN A 225 -9.56 -15.94 3.29
N ARG A 226 -9.91 -15.00 2.40
CA ARG A 226 -9.72 -13.54 2.57
C ARG A 226 -10.27 -12.93 3.87
N ALA A 227 -11.24 -13.57 4.53
CA ALA A 227 -11.82 -13.07 5.77
C ALA A 227 -10.81 -12.91 6.92
N VAL A 228 -9.65 -13.59 6.86
CA VAL A 228 -8.61 -13.48 7.91
C VAL A 228 -7.97 -12.11 7.93
N ASP A 229 -7.79 -11.45 6.79
CA ASP A 229 -7.11 -10.15 6.72
C ASP A 229 -7.99 -9.04 7.30
N TRP A 230 -9.32 -9.20 7.23
CA TRP A 230 -10.28 -8.33 7.94
C TRP A 230 -10.27 -8.54 9.46
N TRP A 231 -9.97 -9.74 9.96
CA TRP A 231 -9.69 -9.93 11.39
C TRP A 231 -8.38 -9.26 11.78
N SER A 232 -7.31 -9.45 11.00
CA SER A 232 -6.00 -8.83 11.23
C SER A 232 -6.10 -7.30 11.23
N LEU A 233 -6.91 -6.71 10.35
CA LEU A 233 -7.22 -5.27 10.33
C LEU A 233 -7.93 -4.83 11.63
N GLY A 234 -8.85 -5.64 12.16
CA GLY A 234 -9.49 -5.39 13.46
C GLY A 234 -8.51 -5.48 14.64
N ALA A 235 -7.53 -6.40 14.58
CA ALA A 235 -6.49 -6.52 15.60
C ALA A 235 -5.49 -5.36 15.54
N LEU A 236 -5.12 -4.93 14.33
CA LEU A 236 -4.30 -3.76 14.06
C LEU A 236 -4.99 -2.46 14.52
N MET A 237 -6.27 -2.27 14.18
CA MET A 237 -7.07 -1.14 14.64
C MET A 237 -7.07 -1.06 16.18
N TYR A 238 -7.17 -2.20 16.85
CA TYR A 238 -7.15 -2.24 18.31
C TYR A 238 -5.76 -1.90 18.88
N ASP A 239 -4.66 -2.36 18.28
CA ASP A 239 -3.30 -1.98 18.67
C ASP A 239 -3.06 -0.48 18.47
N MET A 240 -3.44 0.08 17.31
CA MET A 240 -3.39 1.52 17.04
C MET A 240 -4.12 2.34 18.10
N LEU A 241 -5.34 1.93 18.47
CA LEU A 241 -6.22 2.70 19.38
C LEU A 241 -5.97 2.45 20.87
N THR A 242 -5.11 1.48 21.26
CA THR A 242 -4.92 1.10 22.68
C THR A 242 -3.48 0.76 23.10
N GLY A 243 -2.54 0.66 22.16
CA GLY A 243 -1.10 0.44 22.40
C GLY A 243 -0.67 -1.03 22.50
N ALA A 244 -1.62 -1.98 22.46
CA ALA A 244 -1.34 -3.40 22.37
C ALA A 244 -2.45 -4.17 21.63
N PRO A 245 -2.17 -5.30 20.95
CA PRO A 245 -3.19 -6.14 20.32
C PRO A 245 -4.29 -6.64 21.28
N PRO A 246 -5.50 -6.97 20.80
CA PRO A 246 -6.68 -7.23 21.63
C PRO A 246 -6.58 -8.49 22.50
N PHE A 247 -5.69 -9.41 22.14
CA PHE A 247 -5.51 -10.68 22.84
C PHE A 247 -4.01 -10.99 22.96
N THR A 248 -3.40 -10.62 24.08
CA THR A 248 -1.98 -10.86 24.39
C THR A 248 -1.83 -11.71 25.66
N GLY A 249 -0.79 -12.53 25.77
CA GLY A 249 -0.55 -13.38 26.95
C GLY A 249 0.93 -13.71 27.14
N GLU A 250 1.29 -14.19 28.34
CA GLU A 250 2.68 -14.50 28.74
C GLU A 250 3.39 -15.53 27.85
N ASN A 251 2.63 -16.30 27.05
CA ASN A 251 3.16 -17.24 26.08
C ASN A 251 2.13 -17.52 24.98
N ARG A 252 2.62 -18.04 23.85
CA ARG A 252 1.84 -18.46 22.69
C ARG A 252 0.54 -19.22 23.01
N LYS A 253 0.56 -20.15 23.96
CA LYS A 253 -0.64 -20.92 24.32
C LYS A 253 -1.69 -20.02 24.99
N LYS A 254 -1.28 -19.21 25.97
CA LYS A 254 -2.15 -18.23 26.63
C LYS A 254 -2.70 -17.18 25.65
N THR A 255 -1.89 -16.72 24.68
CA THR A 255 -2.33 -15.83 23.58
C THR A 255 -3.43 -16.50 22.74
N ILE A 256 -3.19 -17.73 22.25
CA ILE A 256 -4.17 -18.51 21.46
C ILE A 256 -5.46 -18.77 22.25
N ASP A 257 -5.37 -19.20 23.51
CA ASP A 257 -6.54 -19.42 24.36
C ASP A 257 -7.37 -18.12 24.54
N LYS A 258 -6.71 -16.95 24.65
CA LYS A 258 -7.40 -15.66 24.67
C LYS A 258 -8.07 -15.32 23.33
N ILE A 259 -7.37 -15.49 22.20
CA ILE A 259 -7.93 -15.25 20.86
C ILE A 259 -9.16 -16.12 20.62
N LEU A 260 -9.16 -17.39 21.07
CA LEU A 260 -10.27 -18.31 20.85
C LEU A 260 -11.44 -18.11 21.84
N LYS A 261 -11.20 -17.66 23.08
CA LYS A 261 -12.22 -17.74 24.17
C LYS A 261 -12.53 -16.43 24.89
N CYS A 262 -11.61 -15.47 24.93
CA CYS A 262 -11.77 -14.28 25.78
C CYS A 262 -12.81 -13.30 25.22
N LYS A 263 -13.54 -12.59 26.09
CA LYS A 263 -14.41 -11.49 25.65
C LYS A 263 -13.54 -10.31 25.22
N LEU A 264 -13.81 -9.72 24.05
CA LEU A 264 -13.15 -8.48 23.63
C LEU A 264 -13.47 -7.38 24.66
N ASN A 265 -12.44 -6.86 25.31
CA ASN A 265 -12.55 -5.64 26.09
C ASN A 265 -12.53 -4.44 25.14
N LEU A 266 -13.24 -3.36 25.46
CA LEU A 266 -13.27 -2.13 24.66
C LEU A 266 -13.24 -0.94 25.62
N PRO A 267 -12.15 -0.15 25.66
CA PRO A 267 -12.04 1.01 26.52
C PRO A 267 -13.22 2.00 26.39
N PRO A 268 -13.56 2.73 27.47
CA PRO A 268 -14.67 3.67 27.48
C PRO A 268 -14.38 4.98 26.72
N TYR A 269 -13.12 5.26 26.39
CA TYR A 269 -12.72 6.44 25.62
C TYR A 269 -12.92 6.31 24.11
N LEU A 270 -13.15 5.09 23.60
CA LEU A 270 -13.38 4.86 22.17
C LEU A 270 -14.80 5.30 21.77
N THR A 271 -14.96 5.88 20.58
CA THR A 271 -16.27 6.24 20.02
C THR A 271 -17.15 5.02 19.82
N GLN A 272 -18.46 5.23 19.72
CA GLN A 272 -19.40 4.14 19.45
C GLN A 272 -19.16 3.52 18.06
N GLU A 273 -18.71 4.32 17.08
CA GLU A 273 -18.33 3.93 15.74
C GLU A 273 -17.06 3.05 15.72
N ALA A 274 -15.99 3.46 16.40
CA ALA A 274 -14.79 2.63 16.55
C ALA A 274 -15.09 1.34 17.30
N ARG A 275 -15.88 1.42 18.38
CA ARG A 275 -16.34 0.25 19.16
C ARG A 275 -17.22 -0.69 18.34
N ASP A 276 -17.96 -0.23 17.34
CA ASP A 276 -18.76 -1.09 16.48
C ASP A 276 -17.93 -1.72 15.35
N LEU A 277 -17.02 -0.97 14.73
CA LEU A 277 -16.10 -1.52 13.72
C LEU A 277 -15.25 -2.65 14.31
N LEU A 278 -14.65 -2.43 15.49
CA LEU A 278 -13.88 -3.43 16.21
C LEU A 278 -14.69 -4.70 16.51
N LYS A 279 -15.95 -4.57 16.96
CA LYS A 279 -16.84 -5.74 17.18
C LYS A 279 -17.16 -6.49 15.89
N ARG A 280 -17.26 -5.80 14.76
CA ARG A 280 -17.63 -6.37 13.45
C ARG A 280 -16.46 -7.08 12.77
N LEU A 281 -15.24 -6.53 12.88
CA LEU A 281 -14.01 -7.13 12.37
C LEU A 281 -13.51 -8.28 13.28
N LEU A 282 -13.56 -8.12 14.60
CA LEU A 282 -13.12 -9.15 15.56
C LEU A 282 -14.21 -10.20 15.88
N LYS A 283 -15.07 -10.52 14.91
CA LYS A 283 -16.00 -11.67 15.00
C LYS A 283 -15.26 -12.98 14.77
N ARG A 284 -15.40 -13.92 15.70
CA ARG A 284 -14.74 -15.23 15.64
C ARG A 284 -15.24 -16.10 14.50
N ASN A 285 -16.55 -16.15 14.26
CA ASN A 285 -17.09 -16.82 13.10
C ASN A 285 -16.85 -15.97 11.83
N ALA A 286 -15.94 -16.43 10.98
CA ALA A 286 -15.55 -15.77 9.74
C ALA A 286 -16.73 -15.39 8.85
N SER A 287 -17.72 -16.27 8.64
CA SER A 287 -18.88 -15.97 7.77
C SER A 287 -19.80 -14.88 8.29
N SER A 288 -19.62 -14.44 9.54
CA SER A 288 -20.39 -13.35 10.15
C SER A 288 -19.61 -12.02 10.24
N ARG A 289 -18.32 -12.03 9.87
CA ARG A 289 -17.35 -10.93 9.98
C ARG A 289 -17.55 -9.92 8.85
N LEU A 290 -17.32 -8.64 9.13
CA LEU A 290 -17.38 -7.59 8.10
C LEU A 290 -16.27 -7.81 7.07
N GLY A 291 -16.60 -7.67 5.78
CA GLY A 291 -15.68 -7.96 4.67
C GLY A 291 -15.55 -9.46 4.33
N ALA A 292 -16.19 -10.36 5.07
CA ALA A 292 -16.26 -11.77 4.70
C ALA A 292 -17.35 -12.08 3.67
N GLY A 293 -18.27 -11.13 3.42
CA GLY A 293 -19.28 -11.24 2.38
C GLY A 293 -18.72 -11.00 0.97
N ALA A 294 -19.62 -10.87 0.00
CA ALA A 294 -19.25 -10.68 -1.40
C ALA A 294 -18.60 -9.31 -1.66
N GLY A 295 -19.03 -8.26 -0.94
CA GLY A 295 -18.58 -6.88 -1.15
C GLY A 295 -17.18 -6.59 -0.58
N ASP A 296 -16.67 -7.45 0.30
CA ASP A 296 -15.29 -7.44 0.79
C ASP A 296 -14.87 -6.07 1.36
N ALA A 297 -13.81 -5.44 0.84
CA ALA A 297 -13.38 -4.10 1.24
C ALA A 297 -14.52 -3.07 1.21
N THR A 298 -15.45 -3.16 0.25
CA THR A 298 -16.62 -2.26 0.15
C THR A 298 -17.50 -2.32 1.40
N GLU A 299 -17.65 -3.49 2.04
CA GLU A 299 -18.42 -3.64 3.28
C GLU A 299 -17.73 -2.95 4.46
N VAL A 300 -16.39 -2.98 4.48
CA VAL A 300 -15.56 -2.35 5.52
C VAL A 300 -15.53 -0.83 5.33
N GLN A 301 -15.34 -0.37 4.09
CA GLN A 301 -15.25 1.04 3.70
C GLN A 301 -16.59 1.78 3.87
N ALA A 302 -17.72 1.09 3.71
CA ALA A 302 -19.06 1.63 4.00
C ALA A 302 -19.36 1.80 5.51
N HIS A 303 -18.45 1.43 6.42
CA HIS A 303 -18.70 1.56 7.85
C HIS A 303 -18.65 3.02 8.33
N PRO A 304 -19.58 3.49 9.20
CA PRO A 304 -19.65 4.89 9.65
C PRO A 304 -18.38 5.48 10.30
N PHE A 305 -17.43 4.64 10.71
CA PHE A 305 -16.10 5.07 11.16
C PHE A 305 -15.31 5.80 10.06
N PHE A 306 -15.49 5.39 8.80
CA PHE A 306 -14.83 6.00 7.63
C PHE A 306 -15.68 7.09 6.94
N ARG A 307 -16.76 7.58 7.56
CA ARG A 307 -17.74 8.51 6.95
C ARG A 307 -17.16 9.85 6.46
N HIS A 308 -15.93 10.18 6.86
CA HIS A 308 -15.22 11.41 6.48
C HIS A 308 -14.14 11.17 5.39
N ILE A 309 -13.93 9.93 4.94
CA ILE A 309 -12.94 9.57 3.93
C ILE A 309 -13.53 9.78 2.53
N ASN A 310 -12.92 10.65 1.73
CA ASN A 310 -13.08 10.59 0.27
C ASN A 310 -12.10 9.55 -0.31
N TRP A 311 -12.63 8.40 -0.70
CA TRP A 311 -11.85 7.27 -1.22
C TRP A 311 -11.12 7.59 -2.54
N GLU A 312 -11.67 8.46 -3.40
CA GLU A 312 -11.01 8.85 -4.65
C GLU A 312 -9.81 9.78 -4.40
N ASP A 313 -9.98 10.77 -3.52
CA ASP A 313 -8.91 11.69 -3.14
C ASP A 313 -7.83 10.99 -2.31
N LEU A 314 -8.19 9.98 -1.51
CA LEU A 314 -7.25 9.13 -0.80
C LEU A 314 -6.46 8.26 -1.78
N LEU A 315 -7.10 7.55 -2.71
CA LEU A 315 -6.43 6.76 -3.76
C LEU A 315 -5.45 7.62 -4.59
N ALA A 316 -5.86 8.84 -4.93
CA ALA A 316 -5.05 9.82 -5.64
C ALA A 316 -3.95 10.47 -4.78
N ARG A 317 -3.90 10.18 -3.47
CA ARG A 317 -2.97 10.76 -2.49
C ARG A 317 -3.02 12.29 -2.42
N LYS A 318 -4.24 12.84 -2.47
CA LYS A 318 -4.53 14.27 -2.26
C LYS A 318 -4.83 14.62 -0.81
N VAL A 319 -5.27 13.64 -0.01
CA VAL A 319 -5.49 13.80 1.44
C VAL A 319 -4.14 13.84 2.15
N GLU A 320 -3.89 14.85 2.96
CA GLU A 320 -2.63 15.01 3.68
C GLU A 320 -2.49 13.97 4.82
N PRO A 321 -1.38 13.21 4.91
CA PRO A 321 -1.17 12.24 5.99
C PRO A 321 -1.05 12.89 7.38
N PRO A 322 -1.58 12.24 8.44
CA PRO A 322 -1.58 12.78 9.81
C PRO A 322 -0.18 12.81 10.45
N PHE A 323 0.80 12.10 9.90
CA PHE A 323 2.21 12.23 10.23
C PHE A 323 3.06 12.21 8.96
N LYS A 324 3.91 13.22 8.79
CA LYS A 324 4.86 13.33 7.68
C LYS A 324 6.28 13.11 8.22
N PRO A 325 7.02 12.08 7.77
CA PRO A 325 8.38 11.82 8.23
C PRO A 325 9.31 13.02 7.98
N PHE A 326 10.00 13.48 9.03
CA PHE A 326 11.10 14.43 8.87
C PHE A 326 12.33 13.70 8.36
N LEU A 327 12.85 14.13 7.20
CA LEU A 327 13.96 13.48 6.50
C LEU A 327 14.95 14.54 6.00
N GLN A 328 16.23 14.36 6.29
CA GLN A 328 17.32 15.26 5.90
C GLN A 328 17.73 15.09 4.43
N SER A 329 17.52 13.90 3.86
CA SER A 329 17.85 13.59 2.46
C SER A 329 17.07 12.36 1.96
N ALA A 330 17.20 12.02 0.67
CA ALA A 330 16.69 10.78 0.10
C ALA A 330 17.42 9.51 0.59
N GLU A 331 18.55 9.67 1.29
CA GLU A 331 19.37 8.60 1.88
C GLU A 331 19.19 8.50 3.40
N ASP A 332 18.32 9.33 4.00
CA ASP A 332 18.12 9.37 5.44
C ASP A 332 17.49 8.07 5.97
N VAL A 333 18.18 7.44 6.92
CA VAL A 333 17.79 6.19 7.59
C VAL A 333 17.38 6.38 9.05
N SER A 334 17.11 7.61 9.49
CA SER A 334 16.75 7.94 10.89
C SER A 334 15.45 7.32 11.39
N GLN A 335 14.56 6.87 10.48
CA GLN A 335 13.34 6.11 10.83
C GLN A 335 13.55 4.59 10.82
N PHE A 336 14.79 4.11 10.68
CA PHE A 336 15.16 2.70 10.73
C PHE A 336 16.03 2.40 11.96
N ASP A 337 15.94 1.16 12.44
CA ASP A 337 16.60 0.73 13.66
C ASP A 337 18.14 0.85 13.59
N SER A 338 18.72 1.50 14.60
CA SER A 338 20.16 1.75 14.73
C SER A 338 21.00 0.46 14.73
N LYS A 339 20.44 -0.66 15.21
CA LYS A 339 21.08 -1.98 15.25
C LYS A 339 21.34 -2.56 13.85
N PHE A 340 20.64 -2.06 12.83
CA PHE A 340 20.86 -2.40 11.43
C PHE A 340 21.66 -1.30 10.70
N THR A 341 21.25 -0.04 10.81
CA THR A 341 21.84 1.07 10.02
C THR A 341 23.28 1.39 10.38
N SER A 342 23.74 0.98 11.57
CA SER A 342 25.14 1.06 12.02
C SER A 342 26.02 -0.09 11.53
N GLN A 343 25.46 -1.14 10.91
CA GLN A 343 26.24 -2.25 10.37
C GLN A 343 26.89 -1.86 9.04
N THR A 344 28.14 -2.28 8.81
CA THR A 344 28.82 -2.12 7.53
C THR A 344 27.99 -2.76 6.41
N PRO A 345 27.69 -2.04 5.30
CA PRO A 345 26.77 -2.49 4.25
C PRO A 345 27.41 -3.52 3.30
N VAL A 346 27.88 -4.64 3.87
CA VAL A 346 28.53 -5.72 3.15
C VAL A 346 27.55 -6.86 2.90
N ASP A 347 27.35 -7.22 1.63
CA ASP A 347 26.78 -8.52 1.26
C ASP A 347 27.86 -9.60 1.39
N SER A 348 27.49 -10.74 2.00
CA SER A 348 28.41 -11.85 2.20
C SER A 348 28.78 -12.52 0.87
N PRO A 349 29.99 -13.07 0.70
CA PRO A 349 30.35 -13.85 -0.50
C PRO A 349 29.38 -14.97 -0.85
N ASP A 350 29.41 -15.41 -2.11
CA ASP A 350 28.54 -16.46 -2.65
C ASP A 350 29.19 -17.85 -2.49
N ASP A 351 29.55 -18.20 -1.25
CA ASP A 351 30.35 -19.38 -0.89
C ASP A 351 29.65 -20.75 -1.13
N SER A 352 28.44 -20.75 -1.69
CA SER A 352 27.60 -21.94 -1.82
C SER A 352 27.49 -22.43 -3.28
N THR A 353 28.30 -23.43 -3.63
CA THR A 353 28.09 -24.24 -4.83
C THR A 353 26.78 -25.03 -4.70
N LEU A 354 25.79 -24.65 -5.51
CA LEU A 354 24.48 -25.30 -5.53
C LEU A 354 24.41 -26.38 -6.61
N SER A 355 23.58 -27.41 -6.36
CA SER A 355 23.25 -28.38 -7.40
C SER A 355 22.50 -27.71 -8.56
N GLU A 356 22.64 -28.25 -9.76
CA GLU A 356 21.92 -27.76 -10.93
C GLU A 356 20.39 -27.74 -10.68
N SER A 357 19.86 -28.77 -10.04
CA SER A 357 18.45 -28.86 -9.61
C SER A 357 18.00 -27.73 -8.66
N ALA A 358 18.89 -27.21 -7.81
CA ALA A 358 18.61 -26.07 -6.93
C ALA A 358 18.66 -24.73 -7.67
N ASN A 359 19.36 -24.65 -8.81
CA ASN A 359 19.34 -23.49 -9.70
C ASN A 359 18.16 -23.53 -10.69
N GLN A 360 17.86 -24.70 -11.27
CA GLN A 360 16.65 -24.96 -12.06
C GLN A 360 15.37 -24.59 -11.29
N ALA A 361 15.40 -24.68 -9.95
CA ALA A 361 14.31 -24.22 -9.11
C ALA A 361 13.93 -22.75 -9.33
N PHE A 362 14.87 -21.85 -9.66
CA PHE A 362 14.62 -20.40 -9.80
C PHE A 362 14.66 -19.88 -11.26
N LEU A 363 14.43 -20.76 -12.24
CA LEU A 363 14.20 -20.33 -13.62
C LEU A 363 13.00 -19.37 -13.71
N GLY A 364 13.13 -18.32 -14.52
CA GLY A 364 12.10 -17.29 -14.69
C GLY A 364 11.93 -16.33 -13.51
N PHE A 365 12.91 -16.21 -12.61
CA PHE A 365 12.92 -15.24 -11.51
C PHE A 365 13.31 -13.81 -11.95
N THR A 366 14.02 -13.65 -13.06
CA THR A 366 14.48 -12.32 -13.55
C THR A 366 13.32 -11.50 -14.09
N TYR A 367 13.21 -10.24 -13.66
CA TYR A 367 12.12 -9.30 -13.96
C TYR A 367 12.63 -7.85 -14.05
N VAL A 368 12.02 -7.04 -14.92
CA VAL A 368 12.23 -5.59 -15.02
C VAL A 368 10.86 -4.93 -15.14
N ALA A 369 10.55 -3.97 -14.26
CA ALA A 369 9.22 -3.34 -14.24
C ALA A 369 8.93 -2.52 -15.51
N PRO A 370 7.69 -2.56 -16.05
CA PRO A 370 7.30 -1.80 -17.24
C PRO A 370 7.60 -0.30 -17.16
N SER A 371 7.45 0.30 -15.98
CA SER A 371 7.76 1.71 -15.73
C SER A 371 9.23 2.07 -15.97
N VAL A 372 10.17 1.13 -15.80
CA VAL A 372 11.58 1.32 -16.18
C VAL A 372 11.71 1.31 -17.71
N LEU A 373 11.02 0.41 -18.39
CA LEU A 373 11.05 0.29 -19.86
C LEU A 373 10.38 1.51 -20.55
N GLU A 374 9.40 2.12 -19.92
CA GLU A 374 8.76 3.38 -20.35
C GLU A 374 9.71 4.57 -20.17
N ASN A 375 10.33 4.73 -19.00
CA ASN A 375 11.37 5.73 -18.75
C ASN A 375 12.58 5.60 -19.71
N ILE A 376 12.84 4.40 -20.24
CA ILE A 376 13.84 4.16 -21.29
C ILE A 376 13.31 4.67 -22.64
N LYS A 377 12.09 4.33 -23.04
CA LYS A 377 11.47 4.78 -24.31
C LYS A 377 11.39 6.30 -24.41
N GLU A 378 10.95 6.98 -23.34
CA GLU A 378 10.85 8.45 -23.30
C GLU A 378 12.20 9.16 -23.51
N LYS A 379 13.31 8.54 -23.07
CA LYS A 379 14.67 9.06 -23.30
C LYS A 379 15.17 8.83 -24.73
N PHE A 380 14.55 7.91 -25.48
CA PHE A 380 14.87 7.64 -26.88
C PHE A 380 13.87 8.26 -27.88
N SER A 381 12.72 8.75 -27.43
CA SER A 381 11.78 9.52 -28.27
C SER A 381 12.27 10.94 -28.51
N PHE A 382 13.28 11.07 -29.38
CA PHE A 382 13.60 12.35 -30.02
C PHE A 382 12.45 12.74 -30.97
N GLU A 383 11.76 13.84 -30.70
CA GLU A 383 10.93 14.47 -31.73
C GLU A 383 11.80 14.86 -32.93
N PRO A 384 11.42 14.50 -34.17
CA PRO A 384 12.11 14.99 -35.35
C PRO A 384 11.78 16.48 -35.52
N LYS A 385 12.67 17.35 -35.02
CA LYS A 385 12.55 18.81 -35.19
C LYS A 385 12.42 19.17 -36.66
N ILE A 386 11.19 19.40 -37.11
CA ILE A 386 10.85 19.85 -38.46
C ILE A 386 11.56 21.19 -38.66
N ARG A 387 12.64 21.18 -39.44
CA ARG A 387 13.37 22.40 -39.78
C ARG A 387 12.44 23.26 -40.65
N SER A 388 12.20 24.49 -40.22
CA SER A 388 11.45 25.46 -41.00
C SER A 388 12.10 25.64 -42.39
N PRO A 389 11.32 25.73 -43.48
CA PRO A 389 11.88 25.84 -44.82
C PRO A 389 12.81 27.05 -44.95
N ARG A 390 14.06 26.82 -45.40
CA ARG A 390 14.99 27.92 -45.67
C ARG A 390 14.48 28.77 -46.82
N ARG A 391 14.20 30.04 -46.52
CA ARG A 391 13.84 31.08 -47.50
C ARG A 391 15.00 31.25 -48.49
N ILE A 392 14.74 31.12 -49.78
CA ILE A 392 15.76 31.25 -50.84
C ILE A 392 16.24 32.71 -50.89
N MET A 393 17.56 32.92 -50.87
CA MET A 393 18.18 34.23 -51.02
C MET A 393 18.35 34.58 -52.51
N GLY A 394 17.59 35.56 -52.99
CA GLY A 394 17.90 36.32 -54.21
C GLY A 394 18.70 37.57 -53.87
N SER A 395 19.75 37.85 -54.66
CA SER A 395 20.65 39.00 -54.49
C SER A 395 20.26 40.17 -55.44
N PRO A 396 20.82 41.39 -55.32
CA PRO A 396 19.95 42.55 -55.00
C PRO A 396 19.99 43.68 -56.03
N ARG A 397 18.92 44.49 -56.09
CA ARG A 397 18.95 45.84 -56.69
C ARG A 397 18.22 46.88 -55.85
N THR A 398 18.66 48.13 -56.06
CA THR A 398 18.56 49.35 -55.23
C THR A 398 17.15 49.92 -55.00
N PRO A 399 16.99 50.86 -54.04
CA PRO A 399 15.68 51.30 -53.54
C PRO A 399 15.14 52.56 -54.21
N LEU A 400 13.80 52.68 -54.29
CA LEU A 400 13.07 53.94 -54.39
C LEU A 400 11.77 53.88 -53.57
N SER A 401 11.36 55.04 -53.07
CA SER A 401 10.06 55.37 -52.48
C SER A 401 9.68 56.77 -53.03
N PRO A 402 8.47 57.35 -52.80
CA PRO A 402 7.41 56.98 -51.85
C PRO A 402 5.97 57.10 -52.45
N VAL A 403 5.00 57.46 -51.58
CA VAL A 403 3.64 58.02 -51.80
C VAL A 403 2.45 57.11 -51.43
N LYS A 404 1.41 57.76 -50.88
CA LYS A 404 0.17 57.24 -50.28
C LYS A 404 -0.89 56.95 -51.37
N PHE A 405 -1.92 56.17 -51.02
CA PHE A 405 -3.33 56.60 -51.18
C PHE A 405 -4.26 55.83 -50.20
N SER A 406 -5.54 56.16 -50.17
CA SER A 406 -6.56 55.60 -49.25
C SER A 406 -7.92 55.49 -49.96
N ALA A 407 -8.94 54.98 -49.25
CA ALA A 407 -10.26 54.50 -49.72
C ALA A 407 -10.24 53.04 -50.26
N GLY A 408 -11.34 52.28 -50.15
CA GLY A 408 -12.64 52.60 -49.54
C GLY A 408 -13.61 51.40 -49.52
N ASP A 409 -14.80 51.62 -48.96
CA ASP A 409 -15.99 50.74 -48.91
C ASP A 409 -15.82 49.40 -48.11
N SER A 410 -16.71 48.97 -47.20
CA SER A 410 -18.20 48.85 -47.22
C SER A 410 -18.68 47.76 -48.19
N TRP A 411 -19.66 46.91 -47.89
CA TRP A 411 -20.89 47.08 -47.09
C TRP A 411 -21.24 45.86 -46.21
N ALA A 412 -22.26 46.00 -45.35
CA ALA A 412 -22.86 44.89 -44.58
C ALA A 412 -24.34 44.65 -44.96
N ARG A 413 -24.84 43.41 -44.81
CA ARG A 413 -26.28 43.13 -44.61
C ARG A 413 -26.54 41.71 -44.07
N SER A 414 -27.47 41.64 -43.12
CA SER A 414 -28.24 40.46 -42.70
C SER A 414 -29.69 40.62 -43.20
N PRO A 415 -30.68 39.84 -42.73
CA PRO A 415 -30.82 38.39 -42.61
C PRO A 415 -32.02 37.90 -43.46
N LEU A 416 -32.46 36.64 -43.31
CA LEU A 416 -33.91 36.26 -43.32
C LEU A 416 -34.13 34.80 -42.86
N VAL A 417 -35.33 34.52 -42.36
CA VAL A 417 -35.89 33.19 -42.00
C VAL A 417 -37.26 33.07 -42.68
N PRO A 418 -37.86 31.88 -42.88
CA PRO A 418 -38.98 31.53 -41.98
C PRO A 418 -39.32 30.02 -41.78
N GLY A 419 -39.99 29.73 -40.67
CA GLY A 419 -41.14 28.79 -40.62
C GLY A 419 -40.91 27.34 -40.17
N GLY A 420 -41.68 26.85 -39.18
CA GLY A 420 -41.75 25.42 -38.84
C GLY A 420 -42.08 25.01 -37.39
N GLY A 421 -43.18 25.49 -36.80
CA GLY A 421 -43.82 24.87 -35.61
C GLY A 421 -45.28 24.48 -35.95
N PRO A 422 -46.20 24.19 -34.99
CA PRO A 422 -46.11 24.08 -33.52
C PRO A 422 -46.49 22.61 -33.06
N SER A 423 -46.82 22.19 -31.82
CA SER A 423 -47.46 22.81 -30.63
C SER A 423 -47.05 22.08 -29.31
N ILE A 424 -47.07 22.61 -28.07
CA ILE A 424 -47.86 23.66 -27.36
C ILE A 424 -49.20 23.09 -26.81
N LEU A 425 -49.30 22.70 -25.51
CA LEU A 425 -49.98 23.39 -24.36
C LEU A 425 -50.06 22.45 -23.11
N GLN A 426 -50.27 22.85 -21.83
CA GLN A 426 -50.26 24.13 -21.07
C GLN A 426 -50.04 23.88 -19.54
N SER A 427 -49.96 24.95 -18.74
CA SER A 427 -49.73 25.00 -17.27
C SER A 427 -50.96 25.56 -16.49
N PRO A 428 -50.84 26.38 -15.40
CA PRO A 428 -50.72 26.01 -13.97
C PRO A 428 -51.87 26.59 -13.08
N GLN A 429 -51.84 26.42 -11.73
CA GLN A 429 -52.44 27.38 -10.77
C GLN A 429 -51.97 27.23 -9.29
N GLU A 430 -52.46 28.12 -8.40
CA GLU A 430 -51.92 28.49 -7.07
C GLU A 430 -52.95 28.36 -5.90
N GLN A 431 -52.55 28.83 -4.70
CA GLN A 431 -53.34 29.31 -3.53
C GLN A 431 -53.46 28.40 -2.27
N ALA A 432 -53.93 28.97 -1.15
CA ALA A 432 -53.52 28.65 0.22
C ALA A 432 -54.61 28.92 1.32
N MET A 433 -54.24 28.80 2.61
CA MET A 433 -55.01 29.15 3.85
C MET A 433 -56.22 28.24 4.20
N GLU A 434 -56.69 28.05 5.46
CA GLU A 434 -56.18 28.37 6.83
C GLU A 434 -56.89 27.51 7.92
N LEU A 435 -56.36 27.50 9.17
CA LEU A 435 -57.05 27.21 10.48
C LEU A 435 -57.77 25.83 10.69
N SER A 436 -58.16 25.37 11.90
CA SER A 436 -58.09 25.91 13.29
C SER A 436 -57.95 24.82 14.39
N THR A 437 -57.55 25.24 15.61
CA THR A 437 -57.56 24.54 16.92
C THR A 437 -58.94 24.72 17.64
N PRO A 438 -59.20 24.52 18.97
CA PRO A 438 -58.39 24.09 20.16
C PRO A 438 -59.05 22.90 20.95
N GLU A 439 -58.82 22.50 22.22
CA GLU A 439 -58.54 23.08 23.58
C GLU A 439 -57.93 21.97 24.52
N GLN A 440 -57.54 22.07 25.82
CA GLN A 440 -57.37 23.12 26.89
C GLN A 440 -56.45 22.57 28.06
N MET A 441 -55.81 23.45 28.85
CA MET A 441 -55.61 23.53 30.35
C MET A 441 -55.25 22.28 31.24
N ASP A 442 -54.61 22.35 32.43
CA ASP A 442 -54.21 23.46 33.36
C ASP A 442 -52.97 23.08 34.26
N ILE A 443 -51.99 23.97 34.50
CA ILE A 443 -51.67 24.78 35.73
C ILE A 443 -51.16 24.01 36.99
N THR A 444 -49.95 24.31 37.53
CA THR A 444 -49.75 25.14 38.76
C THR A 444 -48.29 25.59 39.04
N SER A 445 -48.12 26.87 39.43
CA SER A 445 -47.14 27.60 40.33
C SER A 445 -45.84 26.93 40.88
N SER A 446 -44.75 27.63 41.28
CA SER A 446 -44.60 29.01 41.87
C SER A 446 -43.18 29.66 41.74
N SER A 447 -43.04 30.89 42.28
CA SER A 447 -41.92 31.88 42.31
C SER A 447 -40.74 31.56 43.31
N GLU A 448 -39.67 32.36 43.60
CA GLU A 448 -39.35 33.80 43.39
C GLU A 448 -37.82 34.21 43.53
N ALA A 449 -37.55 35.53 43.41
CA ALA A 449 -36.36 36.43 43.53
C ALA A 449 -35.29 36.26 44.68
N SER A 450 -34.20 37.06 44.84
CA SER A 450 -33.27 37.86 43.96
C SER A 450 -32.17 38.65 44.77
N ALA A 451 -30.98 38.91 44.18
CA ALA A 451 -30.03 40.07 44.41
C ALA A 451 -29.22 40.21 45.76
N PRO A 452 -28.20 41.11 45.90
CA PRO A 452 -27.12 41.53 44.96
C PRO A 452 -25.67 41.84 45.54
N LEU A 453 -24.64 41.83 44.66
CA LEU A 453 -23.41 42.71 44.63
C LEU A 453 -22.33 42.59 45.76
N PRO A 454 -21.07 43.14 45.66
CA PRO A 454 -20.57 44.28 44.83
C PRO A 454 -19.26 44.07 44.02
N ILE A 455 -18.71 45.17 43.46
CA ILE A 455 -17.64 45.23 42.43
C ILE A 455 -16.38 45.97 42.93
N ARG A 456 -15.17 45.49 42.58
CA ARG A 456 -13.97 46.33 42.35
C ARG A 456 -12.92 45.65 41.45
N GLN A 457 -12.07 46.45 40.81
CA GLN A 457 -10.98 46.11 39.88
C GLN A 457 -9.81 47.10 40.11
N PRO A 458 -8.63 46.97 39.46
CA PRO A 458 -7.92 45.78 38.91
C PRO A 458 -6.44 45.70 39.34
N ALA A 459 -5.75 44.57 39.09
CA ALA A 459 -4.29 44.48 38.79
C ALA A 459 -3.82 43.03 38.53
N GLY A 460 -2.72 42.86 37.78
CA GLY A 460 -1.90 41.64 37.78
C GLY A 460 -2.11 40.69 36.58
N VAL A 461 -1.17 40.69 35.63
CA VAL A 461 -1.10 39.71 34.54
C VAL A 461 -0.33 38.47 35.02
N SER A 462 -0.87 37.28 34.77
CA SER A 462 -0.11 36.02 34.83
C SER A 462 -0.63 35.05 33.77
N LEU A 463 0.26 34.36 33.06
CA LEU A 463 -0.12 33.45 31.99
C LEU A 463 -0.72 32.16 32.56
N ALA A 464 -2.00 31.92 32.24
CA ALA A 464 -2.64 30.65 32.54
C ALA A 464 -2.00 29.53 31.72
N GLN A 465 -1.41 28.53 32.39
CA GLN A 465 -0.99 27.30 31.75
C GLN A 465 -2.21 26.58 31.19
N ILE A 466 -2.24 26.37 29.87
CA ILE A 466 -3.25 25.52 29.22
C ILE A 466 -3.01 24.09 29.70
N LYS A 467 -3.90 23.58 30.56
CA LYS A 467 -3.88 22.18 30.96
C LYS A 467 -4.23 21.32 29.75
N GLN A 468 -3.24 20.61 29.21
CA GLN A 468 -3.52 19.47 28.32
C GLN A 468 -4.35 18.42 29.09
N PRO A 469 -5.27 17.70 28.43
CA PRO A 469 -6.00 16.62 29.04
C PRO A 469 -5.03 15.48 29.44
N ALA A 470 -5.07 15.07 30.70
CA ALA A 470 -4.27 13.96 31.18
C ALA A 470 -4.88 12.62 30.70
N TYR A 471 -4.30 12.05 29.64
CA TYR A 471 -4.66 10.72 29.16
C TYR A 471 -4.32 9.65 30.21
N PRO A 472 -5.12 8.57 30.34
CA PRO A 472 -4.77 7.44 31.20
C PRO A 472 -3.47 6.79 30.71
N VAL A 473 -2.60 6.38 31.63
CA VAL A 473 -1.35 5.67 31.31
C VAL A 473 -1.69 4.39 30.54
N ALA A 474 -1.33 4.36 29.25
CA ALA A 474 -1.60 3.21 28.39
C ALA A 474 -0.95 1.93 28.94
N PRO A 475 -1.59 0.75 28.80
CA PRO A 475 -1.00 -0.50 29.23
C PRO A 475 0.28 -0.75 28.43
N LYS A 476 1.44 -0.81 29.10
CA LYS A 476 2.73 -1.02 28.43
C LYS A 476 2.65 -2.25 27.51
N ARG A 477 2.86 -2.01 26.21
CA ARG A 477 2.97 -3.03 25.15
C ARG A 477 3.80 -4.23 25.63
N PRO A 478 3.38 -5.50 25.41
CA PRO A 478 4.14 -6.67 25.84
C PRO A 478 5.59 -6.64 25.37
N ASP A 479 6.54 -7.02 26.24
CA ASP A 479 7.98 -6.89 25.92
C ASP A 479 8.40 -7.71 24.69
N HIS A 480 7.71 -8.83 24.39
CA HIS A 480 7.95 -9.64 23.19
C HIS A 480 7.41 -9.01 21.88
N LEU A 481 6.73 -7.87 21.98
CA LEU A 481 6.22 -7.08 20.86
C LEU A 481 6.88 -5.70 20.78
N ARG A 482 7.76 -5.30 21.70
CA ARG A 482 8.50 -4.03 21.58
C ARG A 482 9.75 -4.21 20.73
N MET A 483 10.19 -3.15 20.06
CA MET A 483 11.56 -3.10 19.57
C MET A 483 12.52 -2.87 20.75
N ASN A 484 13.69 -3.51 20.70
CA ASN A 484 14.86 -3.04 21.45
C ASN A 484 15.44 -1.85 20.68
N LEU A 485 14.92 -0.65 20.99
CA LEU A 485 15.36 0.65 20.46
C LEU A 485 16.73 1.07 21.01
#